data_AF-A0A2V5VPG5-F1
#
_entry.id   AF-A0A2V5VPG5-F1
#
_cell.length_a   1.000
_cell.length_b   1.000
_cell.length_c   1.000
_cell.angle_alpha   90.00
_cell.angle_beta   90.00
_cell.angle_gamma   90.00
#
_symmetry.space_group_name_H-M   'P 1'
#
loop_
_entity.id
_entity.type
_entity.pdbx_description
1 polymer ?
#
loop_
_entity_poly.entity_id
_entity_poly.type
_entity_poly.pdbx_seq_one_letter_code
_entity_poly.pdbx_strand_id
1 'polypeptide(L)'
;MHKAGSPAVLFGNFSYHRFSHPDCPHLLLYLGATIQTCLWEVFGDDIFMGKRMIPIGKWRRSLVSRIAVPELKVCAVSLEATRDAMGVDKASLLAADLRIPQEWGLAVQRHPAGFEAIKYVSR
;
A
#
# COMPACT_ATOMS: atom_id res chain seq x y z
N MET A 1 2.92 10.41 -20.10
CA MET A 1 1.92 9.75 -20.98
C MET A 1 1.80 8.30 -20.54
N HIS A 2 0.59 7.78 -20.36
CA HIS A 2 0.36 6.36 -20.09
C HIS A 2 0.30 5.59 -21.41
N LYS A 3 0.67 4.31 -21.39
CA LYS A 3 0.53 3.46 -22.57
C LYS A 3 -0.96 3.31 -22.90
N ALA A 4 -1.32 3.44 -24.19
CA ALA A 4 -2.68 3.17 -24.64
C ALA A 4 -3.15 1.78 -24.17
N GLY A 5 -4.32 1.72 -23.55
CA GLY A 5 -4.88 0.48 -22.98
C GLY A 5 -4.40 0.12 -21.56
N SER A 6 -3.61 0.96 -20.89
CA SER A 6 -3.26 0.79 -19.47
C SER A 6 -3.79 1.94 -18.63
N PRO A 7 -4.55 1.68 -17.55
CA PRO A 7 -5.09 2.75 -16.74
C PRO A 7 -3.96 3.48 -16.00
N ALA A 8 -4.12 4.80 -15.82
CA ALA A 8 -3.15 5.63 -15.10
C ALA A 8 -3.07 5.28 -13.60
N VAL A 9 -4.18 4.77 -13.06
CA VAL A 9 -4.36 4.34 -11.67
C VAL A 9 -5.14 3.03 -11.66
N LEU A 10 -4.81 2.13 -10.73
CA LEU A 10 -5.51 0.85 -10.58
C LEU A 10 -5.99 0.73 -9.15
N PHE A 11 -7.31 0.82 -8.98
CA PHE A 11 -7.97 0.50 -7.73
C PHE A 11 -8.29 -1.00 -7.70
N GLY A 12 -8.03 -1.66 -6.58
CA GLY A 12 -8.37 -3.07 -6.44
C GLY A 12 -8.14 -3.60 -5.04
N ASN A 13 -8.76 -4.76 -4.76
CA ASN A 13 -8.48 -5.56 -3.58
C ASN A 13 -7.63 -6.75 -4.01
N PHE A 14 -6.36 -6.74 -3.63
CA PHE A 14 -5.39 -7.77 -3.99
C PHE A 14 -4.92 -8.48 -2.72
N SER A 15 -5.01 -9.81 -2.69
CA SER A 15 -4.69 -10.63 -1.51
C SER A 15 -3.23 -10.52 -1.05
N TYR A 16 -2.34 -10.03 -1.93
CA TYR A 16 -0.93 -9.78 -1.63
C TYR A 16 -0.66 -8.34 -1.14
N HIS A 17 -1.68 -7.50 -1.00
CA HIS A 17 -1.55 -6.15 -0.46
C HIS A 17 -1.86 -6.09 1.05
N ARG A 18 -1.09 -5.29 1.78
CA ARG A 18 -1.03 -5.28 3.25
C ARG A 18 -2.35 -4.94 3.95
N PHE A 19 -3.08 -3.95 3.47
CA PHE A 19 -4.34 -3.46 4.04
C PHE A 19 -5.56 -3.81 3.16
N SER A 20 -5.44 -4.87 2.35
CA SER A 20 -6.44 -5.22 1.33
C SER A 20 -7.23 -6.48 1.70
N HIS A 21 -8.25 -6.32 2.54
CA HIS A 21 -9.17 -7.41 2.86
C HIS A 21 -10.15 -7.68 1.69
N PRO A 22 -10.54 -8.94 1.41
CA PRO A 22 -11.55 -9.24 0.38
C PRO A 22 -12.89 -8.52 0.61
N ASP A 23 -13.31 -8.38 1.87
CA ASP A 23 -14.57 -7.73 2.26
C ASP A 23 -14.48 -6.20 2.43
N CYS A 24 -13.38 -5.57 1.99
CA CYS A 24 -13.27 -4.12 2.02
C CYS A 24 -14.39 -3.49 1.17
N PRO A 25 -15.20 -2.57 1.74
CA PRO A 25 -16.31 -1.94 1.01
C PRO A 25 -15.87 -1.07 -0.16
N HIS A 26 -14.63 -0.58 -0.14
CA HIS A 26 -14.04 0.22 -1.21
C HIS A 26 -12.73 -0.37 -1.71
N LEU A 27 -12.51 -0.24 -3.01
CA LEU A 27 -11.25 -0.64 -3.66
C LEU A 27 -10.11 0.28 -3.25
N LEU A 28 -8.90 -0.28 -3.15
CA LEU A 28 -7.73 0.44 -2.65
C LEU A 28 -6.79 0.87 -3.77
N LEU A 29 -6.16 2.03 -3.59
CA LEU A 29 -5.03 2.50 -4.39
C LEU A 29 -3.81 2.65 -3.48
N TYR A 30 -2.73 1.95 -3.80
CA TYR A 30 -1.46 2.04 -3.07
C TYR A 30 -0.58 3.13 -3.68
N LEU A 31 -0.10 4.05 -2.85
CA LEU A 31 0.69 5.20 -3.26
C LEU A 31 2.01 5.23 -2.50
N GLY A 32 3.11 5.47 -3.23
CA GLY A 32 4.38 5.87 -2.62
C GLY A 32 4.46 7.39 -2.51
N ALA A 33 4.97 7.89 -1.38
CA ALA A 33 5.20 9.33 -1.19
C ALA A 33 6.32 9.87 -2.11
N THR A 34 7.19 8.99 -2.60
CA THR A 34 8.28 9.32 -3.51
C THR A 34 8.39 8.27 -4.61
N ILE A 35 9.02 8.62 -5.74
CA ILE A 35 9.34 7.66 -6.80
C ILE A 35 10.21 6.52 -6.25
N GLN A 36 11.15 6.81 -5.36
CA GLN A 36 12.00 5.81 -4.72
C GLN A 36 11.17 4.78 -3.95
N THR A 37 10.19 5.21 -3.15
CA THR A 37 9.26 4.29 -2.46
C THR A 37 8.50 3.41 -3.45
N CYS A 38 7.97 3.99 -4.53
CA CYS A 38 7.28 3.20 -5.58
C CYS A 38 8.21 2.16 -6.23
N LEU A 39 9.47 2.51 -6.47
CA LEU A 39 10.45 1.58 -7.03
C LEU A 39 10.75 0.43 -6.06
N TRP A 40 10.90 0.70 -4.77
CA TRP A 40 11.11 -0.34 -3.75
C TRP A 40 9.88 -1.25 -3.58
N GLU A 41 8.66 -0.71 -3.61
CA GLU A 41 7.45 -1.55 -3.54
C GLU A 41 7.28 -2.44 -4.78
N VAL A 42 7.66 -1.97 -5.97
CA VAL A 42 7.50 -2.75 -7.21
C VAL A 42 8.67 -3.72 -7.42
N PHE A 43 9.91 -3.32 -7.13
CA PHE A 43 11.12 -4.06 -7.49
C PHE A 43 11.95 -4.53 -6.29
N GLY A 44 11.65 -4.07 -5.08
CA GLY A 44 12.43 -4.34 -3.89
C GLY A 44 12.58 -5.82 -3.61
N ASP A 45 11.53 -6.62 -3.77
CA ASP A 45 11.61 -8.07 -3.59
C ASP A 45 12.63 -8.71 -4.55
N ASP A 46 12.71 -8.27 -5.81
CA ASP A 46 13.70 -8.80 -6.76
C ASP A 46 15.14 -8.43 -6.33
N ILE A 47 15.33 -7.26 -5.71
CA ILE A 47 16.64 -6.80 -5.23
C ILE A 47 17.02 -7.51 -3.92
N PHE A 48 16.11 -7.59 -2.95
CA PHE A 48 16.32 -8.17 -1.62
C PHE A 48 16.36 -9.70 -1.63
N MET A 49 15.62 -10.38 -2.52
CA MET A 49 15.70 -11.83 -2.71
C MET A 49 16.93 -12.28 -3.50
N GLY A 50 17.97 -11.44 -3.57
CA GLY A 50 19.29 -11.82 -4.08
C GLY A 50 19.43 -11.84 -5.60
N LYS A 51 18.42 -11.42 -6.39
CA LYS A 51 18.52 -11.45 -7.86
C LYS A 51 19.45 -10.36 -8.40
N ARG A 52 19.79 -9.33 -7.60
CA ARG A 52 20.67 -8.17 -7.93
C ARG A 52 20.34 -7.44 -9.25
N MET A 53 19.26 -7.82 -9.92
CA MET A 53 18.86 -7.36 -11.24
C MET A 53 17.33 -7.33 -11.33
N ILE A 54 16.80 -6.29 -11.95
CA ILE A 54 15.38 -6.17 -12.25
C ILE A 54 15.10 -6.91 -13.56
N PRO A 55 14.13 -7.85 -13.61
CA PRO A 55 13.75 -8.50 -14.85
C PRO A 55 13.29 -7.48 -15.91
N ILE A 56 13.92 -7.47 -17.09
CA ILE A 56 13.66 -6.48 -18.14
C ILE A 56 12.18 -6.44 -18.57
N GLY A 57 11.51 -7.60 -18.56
CA GLY A 57 10.08 -7.68 -18.88
C GLY A 57 9.20 -6.98 -17.84
N LYS A 58 9.58 -7.01 -16.56
CA LYS A 58 8.87 -6.30 -15.48
C LYS A 58 9.12 -4.80 -15.63
N TRP A 59 10.37 -4.39 -15.80
CA TRP A 59 10.75 -2.99 -16.03
C TRP A 59 9.98 -2.35 -17.20
N ARG A 60 9.97 -2.99 -18.37
CA ARG A 60 9.31 -2.48 -19.58
C ARG A 60 7.78 -2.38 -19.48
N ARG A 61 7.15 -3.10 -18.55
CA ARG A 61 5.69 -3.07 -18.32
C ARG A 61 5.29 -2.14 -17.18
N SER A 62 6.22 -1.75 -16.32
CA SER A 62 5.95 -0.81 -15.23
C SER A 62 5.78 0.61 -15.76
N LEU A 63 4.85 1.34 -15.17
CA LEU A 63 4.65 2.77 -15.40
C LEU A 63 4.69 3.49 -14.05
N VAL A 64 5.14 4.74 -14.05
CA VAL A 64 5.04 5.63 -12.90
C VAL A 64 4.05 6.74 -13.21
N SER A 65 3.10 6.94 -12.31
CA SER A 65 2.08 7.99 -12.40
C SER A 65 2.33 8.98 -11.26
N ARG A 66 2.31 10.28 -11.57
CA ARG A 66 2.28 11.32 -10.55
C ARG A 66 0.83 11.71 -10.32
N ILE A 67 0.39 11.66 -9.08
CA ILE A 67 -0.99 11.96 -8.67
C ILE A 67 -0.94 13.13 -7.69
N ALA A 68 -1.75 14.15 -7.94
CA ALA A 68 -2.03 15.16 -6.92
C ALA A 68 -3.10 14.58 -6.00
N VAL A 69 -2.68 14.15 -4.80
CA VAL A 69 -3.59 13.59 -3.81
C VAL A 69 -4.32 14.76 -3.12
N PRO A 70 -5.67 14.76 -3.06
CA PRO A 70 -6.39 15.77 -2.30
C PRO A 70 -6.09 15.63 -0.80
N GLU A 71 -6.57 16.58 0.00
CA GLU A 71 -6.59 16.37 1.44
C GLU A 71 -7.49 15.16 1.77
N LEU A 72 -7.00 14.26 2.63
CA LEU A 72 -7.70 13.04 3.01
C LEU A 72 -7.71 12.91 4.53
N LYS A 73 -8.80 12.37 5.08
CA LYS A 73 -8.89 11.97 6.48
C LYS A 73 -8.13 10.66 6.69
N VAL A 74 -6.92 10.77 7.22
CA VAL A 74 -5.97 9.67 7.30
C VAL A 74 -5.96 9.00 8.68
N CYS A 75 -6.00 7.67 8.70
CA CYS A 75 -5.57 6.85 9.84
C CYS A 75 -4.05 6.67 9.79
N ALA A 76 -3.32 7.36 10.67
CA ALA A 76 -1.85 7.39 10.65
C ALA A 76 -1.23 6.31 11.56
N VAL A 77 -1.18 5.07 11.09
CA VAL A 77 -0.62 3.92 11.84
C VAL A 77 0.90 4.00 12.03
N SER A 78 1.57 4.97 11.41
CA SER A 78 2.97 5.31 11.70
C SER A 78 3.14 6.01 13.06
N LEU A 79 2.09 6.57 13.65
CA LEU A 79 2.12 7.17 14.98
C LEU A 79 1.95 6.12 16.08
N GLU A 80 2.72 6.26 17.16
CA GLU A 80 2.66 5.34 18.31
C GLU A 80 1.30 5.38 18.99
N ALA A 81 0.80 6.57 19.34
CA ALA A 81 -0.52 6.72 19.94
C ALA A 81 -1.67 6.08 19.11
N THR A 82 -1.58 6.15 17.77
CA THR A 82 -2.57 5.48 16.90
C THR A 82 -2.43 3.97 16.97
N ARG A 83 -1.21 3.44 16.97
CA ARG A 83 -0.96 2.01 17.12
C ARG A 83 -1.42 1.48 18.48
N ASP A 84 -1.12 2.19 19.55
CA ASP A 84 -1.52 1.81 20.90
C ASP A 84 -3.05 1.78 21.03
N ALA A 85 -3.74 2.79 20.49
CA ALA A 85 -5.20 2.84 20.46
C ALA A 85 -5.82 1.69 19.64
N MET A 86 -5.10 1.16 18.66
CA MET A 86 -5.52 0.01 17.85
C MET A 86 -5.07 -1.34 18.43
N GLY A 87 -4.24 -1.36 19.48
CA GLY A 87 -3.63 -2.59 20.01
C GLY A 87 -2.62 -3.21 19.05
N VAL A 88 -1.92 -2.38 18.26
CA VAL A 88 -1.03 -2.78 17.17
C VAL A 88 0.43 -2.58 17.56
N ASP A 89 1.26 -3.62 17.47
CA ASP A 89 2.71 -3.44 17.55
C ASP A 89 3.28 -2.92 16.19
N LYS A 90 4.41 -2.20 16.24
CA LYS A 90 5.09 -1.70 15.04
C LYS A 90 5.61 -2.83 14.14
N ALA A 91 6.11 -3.94 14.69
CA ALA A 91 6.63 -5.06 13.92
C ALA A 91 5.55 -5.72 13.04
N SER A 92 4.30 -5.68 13.49
CA SER A 92 3.14 -6.17 12.75
C SER A 92 2.90 -5.41 11.43
N LEU A 93 3.30 -4.13 11.34
CA LEU A 93 3.28 -3.38 10.07
C LEU A 93 4.31 -3.88 9.06
N LEU A 94 5.35 -4.57 9.52
CA LEU A 94 6.43 -5.11 8.70
C LEU A 94 6.33 -6.62 8.52
N ALA A 95 5.38 -7.29 9.19
CA ALA A 95 5.18 -8.73 9.14
C ALA A 95 4.96 -9.23 7.70
N ALA A 96 5.43 -10.45 7.43
CA ALA A 96 5.19 -11.15 6.18
C ALA A 96 3.77 -11.75 6.13
N ASP A 97 3.21 -12.09 7.28
CA ASP A 97 1.81 -12.47 7.41
C ASP A 97 0.92 -11.24 7.22
N LEU A 98 0.10 -11.25 6.16
CA LEU A 98 -0.77 -10.14 5.81
C LEU A 98 -2.17 -10.23 6.44
N ARG A 99 -2.53 -11.35 7.09
CA ARG A 99 -3.89 -11.53 7.63
C ARG A 99 -4.26 -10.42 8.60
N ILE A 100 -3.38 -10.15 9.55
CA ILE A 100 -3.60 -9.13 10.59
C ILE A 100 -3.73 -7.71 9.99
N PRO A 101 -2.79 -7.20 9.17
CA PRO A 101 -2.96 -5.87 8.60
C PRO A 101 -4.12 -5.79 7.59
N GLN A 102 -4.54 -6.90 6.96
CA GLN A 102 -5.75 -6.90 6.11
C GLN A 102 -7.01 -6.69 6.95
N GLU A 103 -7.15 -7.38 8.10
CA GLU A 103 -8.24 -7.13 9.06
C GLU A 103 -8.26 -5.66 9.53
N TRP A 104 -7.08 -5.06 9.75
CA TRP A 104 -7.02 -3.63 10.08
C TRP A 104 -7.46 -2.75 8.92
N GLY A 105 -7.09 -3.08 7.70
CA GLY A 105 -7.58 -2.40 6.50
C GLY A 105 -9.12 -2.39 6.43
N LEU A 106 -9.74 -3.54 6.73
CA LEU A 106 -11.20 -3.65 6.81
C LEU A 106 -11.78 -2.80 7.93
N ALA A 107 -11.21 -2.89 9.13
CA ALA A 107 -11.67 -2.15 10.31
C ALA A 107 -11.59 -0.64 10.10
N VAL A 108 -10.51 -0.13 9.49
CA VAL A 108 -10.37 1.30 9.17
C VAL A 108 -11.42 1.76 8.17
N GLN A 109 -11.69 0.99 7.10
CA GLN A 109 -12.73 1.36 6.13
C GLN A 109 -14.15 1.36 6.75
N ARG A 110 -14.39 0.51 7.75
CA ARG A 110 -15.68 0.45 8.47
C ARG A 110 -15.74 1.39 9.68
N HIS A 111 -14.68 2.13 9.97
CA HIS A 111 -14.59 2.91 11.19
C HIS A 111 -15.58 4.08 11.16
N PRO A 112 -16.34 4.35 12.24
CA PRO A 112 -17.38 5.41 12.28
C PRO A 112 -16.81 6.81 12.08
N ALA A 113 -15.50 7.02 12.33
CA ALA A 113 -14.84 8.27 12.01
C ALA A 113 -14.72 8.53 10.50
N GLY A 114 -14.97 7.55 9.62
CA GLY A 114 -14.94 7.73 8.16
C GLY A 114 -13.56 8.07 7.63
N PHE A 115 -12.54 7.26 7.96
CA PHE A 115 -11.21 7.44 7.39
C PHE A 115 -11.20 7.13 5.89
N GLU A 116 -10.51 7.95 5.12
CA GLU A 116 -10.41 7.83 3.66
C GLU A 116 -9.11 7.15 3.21
N ALA A 117 -8.09 7.13 4.08
CA ALA A 117 -6.79 6.54 3.78
C ALA A 117 -6.07 6.04 5.03
N ILE A 118 -5.14 5.11 4.83
CA ILE A 118 -4.19 4.63 5.85
C ILE A 118 -2.80 5.14 5.46
N LYS A 119 -2.11 5.78 6.41
CA LYS A 119 -0.70 6.18 6.26
C LYS A 119 0.18 5.30 7.12
N TYR A 120 1.11 4.60 6.48
CA TYR A 120 2.04 3.68 7.11
C TYR A 120 3.45 3.89 6.54
N VAL A 121 4.45 3.30 7.20
CA VAL A 121 5.84 3.31 6.73
C VAL A 121 6.05 2.09 5.83
N SER A 122 6.39 2.32 4.57
CA SER A 122 6.90 1.29 3.65
C SER A 122 8.31 0.86 4.05
N ARG A 123 8.69 -0.34 3.60
CA ARG A 123 10.04 -0.89 3.78
C ARG A 123 11.09 -0.09 3.01
#